data_AF-A0A2T1DPQ3-F1
#
_entry.id   AF-A0A2T1DPQ3-F1
#
_cell.length_a   1.000
_cell.length_b   1.000
_cell.length_c   1.000
_cell.angle_alpha   90.00
_cell.angle_beta   90.00
_cell.angle_gamma   90.00
#
_symmetry.space_group_name_H-M   'P 1'
#
loop_
_entity.id
_entity.type
_entity.pdbx_description
1 polymer ?
#
loop_
_entity_poly.entity_id
_entity_poly.type
_entity_poly.pdbx_seq_one_letter_code
_entity_poly.pdbx_strand_id
1 'polypeptide(L)' 'FVQIMWKYLEQASFPMTEADYFEHLDAVVNYLNGWGSTEKVREFIVTTRDRPRLGKAVSLPLDLGERASEWLLDEL' A
#
# COMPACT_ATOMS: atom_id res chain seq x y z
N PHE A 1 3.53 7.49 0.06
CA PHE A 1 2.82 6.98 1.25
C PHE A 1 2.08 5.72 0.87
N VAL A 2 1.94 4.76 1.78
CA VAL A 2 0.96 3.67 1.68
C VAL A 2 -0.26 4.07 2.48
N GLN A 3 -1.43 4.09 1.85
CA GLN A 3 -2.69 4.45 2.49
C GLN A 3 -3.55 3.20 2.64
N ILE A 4 -3.76 2.76 3.88
CA ILE A 4 -4.68 1.68 4.19
C ILE A 4 -6.08 2.29 4.33
N MET A 5 -6.93 2.00 3.34
CA MET A 5 -8.27 2.55 3.23
C MET A 5 -9.24 1.88 4.21
N TRP A 6 -10.34 2.58 4.52
CA TRP A 6 -11.42 2.07 5.37
C TRP A 6 -12.43 1.20 4.63
N LYS A 7 -12.29 1.07 3.30
CA LYS A 7 -13.04 0.14 2.48
C LYS A 7 -12.32 -1.20 2.42
N TYR A 8 -13.07 -2.29 2.53
CA TYR A 8 -12.57 -3.67 2.49
C TYR A 8 -13.55 -4.54 1.69
N LEU A 9 -13.05 -5.66 1.15
CA LEU A 9 -13.71 -6.47 0.13
C LEU A 9 -15.12 -6.93 0.54
N GLU A 10 -15.32 -7.25 1.82
CA GLU A 10 -16.57 -7.77 2.37
C GLU A 10 -17.68 -6.70 2.48
N GLN A 11 -17.39 -5.43 2.16
CA GLN A 11 -18.42 -4.40 2.10
C GLN A 11 -19.28 -4.55 0.85
N ALA A 12 -20.60 -4.49 1.00
CA ALA A 12 -21.55 -4.61 -0.12
C ALA A 12 -21.33 -3.60 -1.26
N SER A 13 -20.76 -2.43 -0.96
CA SER A 13 -20.45 -1.36 -1.93
C SER A 13 -18.94 -1.21 -2.18
N PHE A 14 -18.18 -2.30 -2.11
CA PHE A 14 -16.77 -2.29 -2.47
C PHE A 14 -16.62 -2.07 -3.99
N PRO A 15 -15.68 -1.23 -4.45
CA PRO A 15 -15.65 -0.78 -5.85
C PRO A 15 -15.01 -1.80 -6.82
N MET A 16 -14.46 -2.90 -6.31
CA MET A 16 -13.72 -3.90 -7.08
C MET A 16 -14.32 -5.29 -6.87
N THR A 17 -14.16 -6.17 -7.85
CA THR A 17 -14.41 -7.60 -7.62
C THR A 17 -13.30 -8.20 -6.74
N GLU A 18 -13.51 -9.42 -6.24
CA GLU A 18 -12.47 -10.14 -5.49
C GLU A 18 -11.20 -10.33 -6.32
N ALA A 19 -11.33 -10.73 -7.59
CA ALA A 19 -10.20 -10.91 -8.49
C ALA A 19 -9.42 -9.61 -8.72
N ASP A 20 -10.12 -8.52 -9.05
CA ASP A 20 -9.50 -7.21 -9.26
C ASP A 20 -8.82 -6.69 -7.98
N TYR A 21 -9.40 -6.99 -6.81
CA TYR A 21 -8.82 -6.60 -5.53
C TYR A 21 -7.49 -7.31 -5.26
N PHE A 22 -7.42 -8.63 -5.50
CA PHE A 22 -6.17 -9.37 -5.34
C PHE A 22 -5.11 -8.95 -6.37
N GLU A 23 -5.49 -8.73 -7.62
CA GLU A 23 -4.57 -8.20 -8.65
C GLU A 23 -4.04 -6.81 -8.25
N HIS A 24 -4.90 -5.95 -7.71
CA HIS A 24 -4.48 -4.65 -7.19
C HIS A 24 -3.51 -4.78 -6.01
N LEU A 25 -3.75 -5.72 -5.08
CA LEU A 25 -2.82 -5.98 -3.96
C LEU A 25 -1.46 -6.48 -4.46
N ASP A 26 -1.42 -7.34 -5.46
CA ASP A 26 -0.17 -7.83 -6.06
C ASP A 26 0.61 -6.67 -6.70
N ALA A 27 -0.07 -5.77 -7.42
CA ALA A 27 0.56 -4.57 -7.97
C ALA A 27 1.17 -3.68 -6.87
N VAL A 28 0.44 -3.45 -5.76
CA VAL A 28 0.95 -2.71 -4.61
C VAL A 28 2.19 -3.39 -4.01
N VAL A 29 2.17 -4.71 -3.83
CA VAL A 29 3.30 -5.48 -3.30
C VAL A 29 4.52 -5.38 -4.21
N ASN A 30 4.33 -5.40 -5.54
CA ASN A 30 5.41 -5.22 -6.51
C ASN A 30 6.13 -3.88 -6.32
N TYR A 31 5.38 -2.77 -6.15
CA TYR A 31 5.98 -1.47 -5.86
C TYR A 31 6.71 -1.46 -4.51
N LEU A 32 6.12 -2.03 -3.46
CA LEU A 32 6.77 -2.10 -2.13
C LEU A 32 8.07 -2.88 -2.15
N ASN A 33 8.13 -3.97 -2.91
CA ASN A 33 9.34 -4.75 -3.11
C ASN A 33 10.39 -3.96 -3.90
N GLY A 34 10.00 -3.29 -4.98
CA GLY A 34 10.89 -2.44 -5.79
C GLY A 34 11.53 -1.31 -4.96
N TRP A 35 10.77 -0.73 -4.04
CA TRP A 35 11.24 0.31 -3.12
C TRP A 35 11.92 -0.22 -1.85
N GLY A 36 12.07 -1.54 -1.70
CA GLY A 36 12.65 -2.13 -0.48
C GLY A 36 11.89 -1.81 0.81
N SER A 37 10.60 -1.46 0.70
CA SER A 37 9.78 -0.96 1.81
C SER A 37 8.93 -2.05 2.49
N THR A 38 8.89 -3.26 1.94
CA THR A 38 7.99 -4.34 2.37
C THR A 38 8.08 -4.65 3.87
N GLU A 39 9.28 -4.73 4.43
CA GLU A 39 9.46 -5.05 5.86
C GLU A 39 8.92 -3.94 6.76
N LYS A 40 9.17 -2.68 6.39
CA LYS A 40 8.63 -1.51 7.11
C LYS A 40 7.10 -1.51 7.10
N VAL A 41 6.47 -1.86 5.97
CA VAL A 41 5.01 -1.98 5.88
C VAL A 41 4.49 -3.10 6.78
N ARG A 42 5.14 -4.27 6.76
CA ARG A 42 4.78 -5.41 7.62
C ARG A 42 4.85 -5.04 9.11
N GLU A 43 5.98 -4.48 9.54
CA GLU A 43 6.19 -4.04 10.92
C GLU A 43 5.12 -3.02 11.33
N PHE A 44 4.85 -2.03 10.49
CA PHE A 44 3.82 -1.03 10.75
C PHE A 44 2.44 -1.65 10.94
N ILE A 45 2.02 -2.57 10.07
CA ILE A 45 0.70 -3.24 10.16
C ILE A 45 0.58 -4.03 11.47
N VAL A 46 1.64 -4.72 11.89
CA VAL A 46 1.62 -5.56 13.11
C VAL A 46 1.63 -4.72 14.39
N THR A 47 2.34 -3.58 14.37
CA THR A 47 2.58 -2.77 15.57
C THR A 47 1.62 -1.60 15.75
N THR A 48 0.99 -1.13 14.66
CA THR A 48 0.14 0.05 14.72
C THR A 48 -1.15 -0.21 15.51
N ARG A 49 -1.54 0.80 16.30
CA ARG A 49 -2.85 0.85 16.97
C ARG A 49 -3.88 1.60 16.13
N ASP A 50 -3.44 2.23 15.04
CA ASP A 50 -4.32 2.98 14.16
C ASP A 50 -5.22 2.03 13.38
N ARG A 51 -6.49 2.42 13.24
CA ARG A 51 -7.49 1.71 12.45
C ARG A 51 -8.03 2.67 11.40
N PRO A 52 -8.18 2.26 10.13
CA PRO A 52 -8.88 3.04 9.14
C PRO A 52 -10.31 3.33 9.61
N ARG A 53 -10.77 4.56 9.45
CA ARG A 53 -12.13 4.98 9.82
C ARG A 53 -12.83 5.58 8.62
N LEU A 54 -14.15 5.65 8.64
CA LEU A 54 -14.92 6.25 7.54
C LEU A 54 -14.37 7.65 7.20
N GLY A 55 -13.90 7.84 5.96
CA GLY A 55 -13.30 9.08 5.50
C GLY A 55 -11.84 9.32 5.93
N LYS A 56 -11.21 8.40 6.67
CA LYS A 56 -9.83 8.53 7.16
C LYS A 56 -9.02 7.25 6.95
N ALA A 57 -8.06 7.30 6.05
CA ALA A 57 -7.08 6.24 5.85
C ALA A 57 -6.03 6.24 6.98
N VAL A 58 -5.42 5.07 7.20
CA VAL A 58 -4.15 5.00 7.94
C VAL A 58 -3.03 5.21 6.95
N SER A 59 -2.19 6.21 7.18
CA SER A 59 -1.13 6.60 6.25
C SER A 59 0.23 6.25 6.81
N LEU A 60 0.97 5.39 6.09
CA LEU A 60 2.36 5.08 6.37
C LEU A 60 3.28 5.87 5.42
N PRO A 61 4.14 6.77 5.93
CA PRO A 61 5.20 7.36 5.13
C PRO A 61 6.22 6.28 4.72
N LEU A 62 6.39 6.12 3.42
CA LEU A 62 7.47 5.30 2.86
C LEU A 62 8.72 6.16 2.78
N ASP A 63 9.84 5.56 3.14
CA ASP A 63 11.15 6.09 2.83
C ASP A 63 11.67 5.30 1.64
N LEU A 64 11.85 5.96 0.51
CA LEU A 64 12.26 5.31 -0.74
C LEU A 64 13.79 5.14 -0.83
N GLY A 65 14.54 5.66 0.17
CA GLY A 65 16.00 5.64 0.19
C GLY A 65 16.63 6.24 -1.07
N GLU A 66 17.90 5.91 -1.33
CA GLU A 66 18.61 6.35 -2.55
C GLU A 66 18.21 5.56 -3.81
N ARG A 67 17.51 4.43 -3.65
CA ARG A 67 17.11 3.52 -4.75
C ARG A 67 15.91 4.01 -5.56
N ALA A 68 15.21 5.04 -5.10
CA ALA A 68 14.16 5.71 -5.88
C ALA A 68 14.69 6.26 -7.21
N SER A 69 15.97 6.60 -7.25
CA SER A 69 16.68 7.18 -8.39
C SER A 69 16.79 6.22 -9.58
N GLU A 70 16.85 4.92 -9.33
CA GLU A 70 17.01 3.91 -10.40
C GLU A 70 15.76 3.79 -11.28
N TRP A 71 14.59 4.15 -10.77
CA TRP A 71 13.31 4.01 -11.47
C TRP A 71 12.80 5.31 -12.08
N LEU A 72 13.22 6.47 -11.57
CA LEU A 72 12.92 7.79 -12.16
C LEU A 72 13.66 8.04 -13.47
N LEU A 73 14.74 7.29 -13.74
CA LEU A 73 15.56 7.47 -14.94
C LEU A 73 15.03 6.69 -16.15
N ASP A 74 14.18 5.68 -15.97
CA ASP A 74 13.61 4.89 -17.07
C ASP A 74 12.40 5.57 -17.76
N GLU A 75 11.99 6.76 -17.31
CA GLU A 75 10.92 7.58 -17.93
C GLU A 75 11.41 8.87 -18.63
N LEU A 76 12.73 9.03 -18.85
CA LEU A 76 13.33 10.13 -19.64
C LEU A 76 13.93 9.65 -20.97
#